data_AF-A0A397UHA6-F1
#
_entry.id   AF-A0A397UHA6-F1
#
_cell.length_a   1.000
_cell.length_b   1.000
_cell.length_c   1.000
_cell.angle_alpha   90.00
_cell.angle_beta   90.00
_cell.angle_gamma   90.00
#
_symmetry.space_group_name_H-M   'P 1'
#
loop_
_entity.id
_entity.type
_entity.pdbx_description
1 polymer ?
#
loop_
_entity_poly.entity_id
_entity_poly.type
_entity_poly.pdbx_seq_one_letter_code
_entity_poly.pdbx_strand_id
1 'polypeptide(L)'
;MTFDLGLIVGNPFYLATLGLAAVGWIVEFAGAAASQIKGIAWFYIIYELCLIIGILIAIATNALSYYRSSILTFLAVGIIFQIQIIDGDIGVSIPEFQAFAAGALFIAIVSFVWVIAFGAEDGSLVGDTINSWSISNKPNNPRNVHPDVGFPPGVQLSPGPGQIPMTNMQDQVVVSPNADYAYKAKALYDYQASPEDQTELSFTKGEILDIVDNKGKWWQAKKADGTIGIAPSNYLQII
;
A
#
# COMPACT_ATOMS: atom_id res chain seq x y z
N MET A 1 15.27 2.94 -11.90
CA MET A 1 14.39 1.96 -11.21
C MET A 1 15.25 0.77 -10.86
N THR A 2 15.55 0.57 -9.58
CA THR A 2 16.24 -0.63 -9.08
C THR A 2 15.19 -1.70 -8.85
N PHE A 3 15.39 -2.89 -9.41
CA PHE A 3 14.51 -4.03 -9.23
C PHE A 3 14.90 -4.73 -7.92
N ASP A 4 14.04 -4.70 -6.91
CA ASP A 4 14.34 -5.27 -5.60
C ASP A 4 13.33 -6.38 -5.26
N LEU A 5 13.77 -7.63 -5.45
CA LEU A 5 12.98 -8.82 -5.09
C LEU A 5 12.74 -8.93 -3.58
N GLY A 6 13.53 -8.24 -2.75
CA GLY A 6 13.36 -8.17 -1.31
C GLY A 6 12.03 -7.53 -0.90
N LEU A 7 11.45 -6.68 -1.75
CA LEU A 7 10.14 -6.07 -1.50
C LEU A 7 8.97 -7.06 -1.65
N ILE A 8 9.12 -8.06 -2.52
CA ILE A 8 8.12 -9.11 -2.71
C ILE A 8 8.26 -10.17 -1.62
N VAL A 9 9.47 -10.63 -1.34
CA VAL A 9 9.74 -11.61 -0.28
C VAL A 9 9.45 -11.03 1.10
N GLY A 10 9.62 -9.71 1.25
CA GLY A 10 9.32 -8.97 2.47
C GLY A 10 7.83 -8.95 2.82
N ASN A 11 6.90 -9.22 1.89
CA ASN A 11 5.47 -9.30 2.19
C ASN A 11 4.85 -10.64 1.74
N PRO A 12 4.59 -11.57 2.69
CA PRO A 12 3.98 -12.88 2.44
C PRO A 12 2.63 -12.79 1.70
N PHE A 13 1.86 -11.71 1.90
CA PHE A 13 0.58 -11.53 1.19
C PHE A 13 0.79 -11.42 -0.32
N TYR A 14 1.70 -10.55 -0.76
CA TYR A 14 1.99 -10.38 -2.19
C TYR A 14 2.63 -11.63 -2.76
N LEU A 15 3.55 -12.27 -2.03
CA LEU A 15 4.18 -13.51 -2.47
C LEU A 15 3.15 -14.64 -2.64
N ALA A 16 2.25 -14.83 -1.68
CA ALA A 16 1.24 -15.88 -1.72
C ALA A 16 0.22 -15.63 -2.85
N THR A 17 -0.28 -14.40 -2.99
CA THR A 17 -1.27 -14.08 -4.03
C THR A 17 -0.68 -14.12 -5.44
N LEU A 18 0.55 -13.62 -5.64
CA LEU A 18 1.27 -13.77 -6.91
C LEU A 18 1.56 -15.23 -7.24
N GLY A 19 1.96 -16.03 -6.24
CA GLY A 19 2.17 -17.47 -6.42
C GLY A 19 0.90 -18.19 -6.84
N LEU A 20 -0.22 -17.89 -6.17
CA LEU A 20 -1.52 -18.49 -6.51
C LEU A 20 -2.00 -18.05 -7.90
N ALA A 21 -1.83 -16.77 -8.26
CA ALA A 21 -2.13 -16.28 -9.61
C ALA A 21 -1.28 -16.99 -10.68
N ALA A 22 0.01 -17.18 -10.43
CA ALA A 22 0.90 -17.88 -11.35
C ALA A 22 0.49 -19.35 -11.53
N VAL A 23 0.09 -20.03 -10.45
CA VAL A 23 -0.44 -21.40 -10.52
C VAL A 23 -1.73 -21.44 -11.33
N GLY A 24 -2.68 -20.55 -11.05
CA GLY A 24 -3.93 -20.44 -11.81
C GLY A 24 -3.67 -20.21 -13.29
N TRP A 25 -2.75 -19.31 -13.63
CA TRP A 25 -2.36 -19.01 -15.00
C TRP A 25 -1.73 -20.21 -15.71
N ILE A 26 -0.84 -20.95 -15.06
CA ILE A 26 -0.21 -22.16 -15.63
C ILE A 26 -1.28 -23.23 -15.92
N VAL A 27 -2.21 -23.43 -14.98
CA VAL A 27 -3.31 -24.39 -15.13
C VAL A 27 -4.24 -23.98 -16.28
N GLU A 28 -4.59 -22.70 -16.38
CA GLU A 28 -5.40 -22.16 -17.46
C GLU A 28 -4.72 -22.34 -18.82
N PHE A 29 -3.44 -21.94 -18.94
CA PHE A 29 -2.64 -22.10 -20.15
C PHE A 29 -2.55 -23.58 -20.58
N ALA A 30 -2.28 -24.49 -19.65
CA ALA A 30 -2.18 -25.91 -19.93
C ALA A 30 -3.53 -26.50 -20.38
N GLY A 31 -4.63 -26.11 -19.74
CA GLY A 31 -5.98 -26.51 -20.13
C GLY A 31 -6.35 -26.03 -21.53
N ALA A 32 -6.06 -24.76 -21.86
CA ALA A 32 -6.30 -24.20 -23.19
C ALA A 32 -5.47 -24.88 -24.28
N ALA A 33 -4.20 -25.18 -23.99
CA ALA A 33 -3.32 -25.90 -24.91
C ALA A 33 -3.80 -27.35 -25.13
N ALA A 34 -4.18 -28.05 -24.06
CA ALA A 34 -4.65 -29.44 -24.13
C ALA A 34 -5.98 -29.57 -24.87
N SER A 35 -6.91 -28.64 -24.63
CA SER A 35 -8.21 -28.57 -25.31
C SER A 35 -8.13 -28.10 -26.76
N GLN A 36 -6.95 -27.67 -27.23
CA GLN A 36 -6.72 -27.17 -28.60
C GLN A 36 -7.67 -26.01 -28.97
N ILE A 37 -8.01 -25.17 -27.98
CA ILE A 37 -8.88 -24.01 -28.16
C ILE A 37 -8.23 -23.02 -29.14
N LYS A 38 -9.07 -22.35 -29.93
CA LYS A 38 -8.67 -21.34 -30.91
C LYS A 38 -9.42 -20.04 -30.67
N GLY A 39 -8.86 -18.94 -31.15
CA GLY A 39 -9.52 -17.63 -31.14
C GLY A 39 -9.23 -16.84 -29.86
N ILE A 40 -10.25 -16.16 -29.34
CA ILE A 40 -10.10 -15.08 -28.36
C ILE A 40 -9.59 -15.54 -26.99
N ALA A 41 -9.74 -16.81 -26.63
CA ALA A 41 -9.22 -17.36 -25.37
C ALA A 41 -7.70 -17.14 -25.22
N TRP A 42 -6.93 -17.27 -26.30
CA TRP A 42 -5.48 -17.00 -26.26
C TRP A 42 -5.16 -15.54 -25.95
N PHE A 43 -6.02 -14.62 -26.39
CA PHE A 43 -5.88 -13.21 -26.02
C PHE A 43 -6.11 -13.02 -24.52
N TYR A 44 -7.12 -13.67 -23.93
CA TYR A 44 -7.38 -13.59 -22.48
C TYR A 44 -6.20 -14.12 -21.66
N ILE A 45 -5.64 -15.27 -22.03
CA ILE A 45 -4.49 -15.87 -21.34
C ILE A 45 -3.27 -14.94 -21.38
N ILE A 46 -2.98 -14.33 -22.55
CA ILE A 46 -1.86 -13.39 -22.69
C ILE A 46 -2.14 -12.08 -21.93
N TYR A 47 -3.36 -11.58 -22.00
CA TYR A 47 -3.79 -10.41 -21.24
C TYR A 47 -3.54 -10.61 -19.74
N GLU A 48 -3.92 -11.77 -19.21
CA GLU A 48 -3.76 -12.09 -17.79
C GLU A 48 -2.28 -12.27 -17.42
N LEU A 49 -1.46 -12.89 -18.28
CA LEU A 49 -0.02 -12.97 -18.07
C LEU A 49 0.60 -11.57 -17.93
N CYS A 50 0.26 -10.68 -18.85
CA CYS A 50 0.74 -9.30 -18.83
C CYS A 50 0.28 -8.54 -17.58
N LEU A 51 -0.94 -8.79 -17.11
CA LEU A 51 -1.47 -8.19 -15.88
C LEU A 51 -0.70 -8.68 -14.65
N ILE A 52 -0.49 -9.99 -14.51
CA ILE A 52 0.29 -10.59 -13.40
C ILE A 52 1.72 -10.06 -13.41
N ILE A 53 2.38 -10.02 -14.57
CA ILE A 53 3.74 -9.48 -14.71
C ILE A 53 3.77 -7.98 -14.40
N GLY A 54 2.78 -7.21 -14.86
CA GLY A 54 2.67 -5.78 -14.59
C GLY A 54 2.55 -5.50 -13.08
N ILE A 55 1.72 -6.27 -12.38
CA ILE A 55 1.56 -6.19 -10.92
C ILE A 55 2.87 -6.60 -10.22
N LEU A 56 3.50 -7.70 -10.64
CA LEU A 56 4.81 -8.14 -10.13
C LEU A 56 5.85 -7.02 -10.24
N ILE A 57 5.98 -6.41 -11.41
CA ILE A 57 6.92 -5.31 -11.65
C ILE A 57 6.57 -4.11 -10.79
N ALA A 58 5.30 -3.70 -10.73
CA ALA A 58 4.87 -2.57 -9.92
C ALA A 58 5.22 -2.74 -8.44
N ILE A 59 5.12 -3.97 -7.91
CA ILE A 59 5.54 -4.30 -6.54
C ILE A 59 7.08 -4.31 -6.43
N ALA A 60 7.78 -4.99 -7.34
CA ALA A 60 9.24 -5.12 -7.33
C ALA A 60 9.99 -3.78 -7.46
N THR A 61 9.38 -2.79 -8.10
CA THR A 61 9.95 -1.45 -8.27
C THR A 61 9.43 -0.44 -7.25
N ASN A 62 8.66 -0.87 -6.24
CA ASN A 62 7.96 0.00 -5.28
C ASN A 62 7.12 1.10 -5.96
N ALA A 63 6.56 0.79 -7.14
CA ALA A 63 5.80 1.74 -7.94
C ALA A 63 4.28 1.51 -7.83
N LEU A 64 3.86 0.58 -6.98
CA LEU A 64 2.47 0.17 -6.82
C LEU A 64 1.55 1.38 -6.58
N SER A 65 1.95 2.33 -5.72
CA SER A 65 1.17 3.52 -5.40
C SER A 65 0.88 4.42 -6.62
N TYR A 66 1.76 4.45 -7.61
CA TYR A 66 1.58 5.26 -8.82
C TYR A 66 0.61 4.61 -9.83
N TYR A 67 0.52 3.29 -9.83
CA TYR A 67 -0.21 2.53 -10.85
C TYR A 67 -1.51 1.90 -10.34
N ARG A 68 -1.93 2.16 -9.09
CA ARG A 68 -3.12 1.55 -8.46
C ARG A 68 -4.38 1.68 -9.33
N SER A 69 -4.68 2.88 -9.81
CA SER A 69 -5.89 3.14 -10.62
C SER A 69 -5.88 2.42 -11.96
N SER A 70 -4.70 2.34 -12.61
CA SER A 70 -4.54 1.59 -13.85
C SER A 70 -4.70 0.09 -13.61
N ILE A 71 -4.02 -0.45 -12.58
CA ILE A 71 -4.10 -1.88 -12.21
C ILE A 71 -5.54 -2.28 -11.90
N LEU A 72 -6.29 -1.47 -11.14
CA LEU A 72 -7.71 -1.73 -10.85
C LEU A 72 -8.57 -1.77 -12.10
N THR A 73 -8.29 -0.90 -13.08
CA THR A 73 -9.02 -0.88 -14.35
C THR A 73 -8.78 -2.17 -15.13
N PHE A 74 -7.52 -2.63 -15.21
CA PHE A 74 -7.20 -3.89 -15.88
C PHE A 74 -7.74 -5.11 -15.13
N LEU A 75 -7.74 -5.09 -13.79
CA LEU A 75 -8.34 -6.16 -12.98
C LEU A 75 -9.85 -6.27 -13.21
N ALA A 76 -10.56 -5.13 -13.25
CA ALA A 76 -11.99 -5.13 -13.50
C ALA A 76 -12.33 -5.74 -14.87
N VAL A 77 -11.56 -5.40 -15.91
CA VAL A 77 -11.73 -5.99 -17.24
C VAL A 77 -11.36 -7.48 -17.24
N GLY A 78 -10.27 -7.86 -16.56
CA GLY A 78 -9.83 -9.26 -16.46
C GLY A 78 -10.86 -10.16 -15.81
N ILE A 79 -11.50 -9.71 -14.71
CA ILE A 79 -12.57 -10.47 -14.03
C ILE A 79 -13.71 -10.81 -14.99
N ILE A 80 -14.08 -9.90 -15.91
CA ILE A 80 -15.14 -10.17 -16.90
C ILE A 80 -14.72 -11.32 -17.82
N PHE A 81 -13.47 -11.33 -18.31
CA PHE A 81 -12.96 -12.42 -19.14
C PHE A 81 -12.93 -13.76 -18.38
N GLN A 82 -12.52 -13.74 -17.11
CA GLN A 82 -12.51 -14.96 -16.30
C GLN A 82 -13.92 -15.53 -16.09
N ILE A 83 -14.92 -14.67 -15.82
CA ILE A 83 -16.31 -15.11 -15.69
C ILE A 83 -16.81 -15.77 -16.98
N GLN A 84 -16.44 -15.22 -18.15
CA GLN A 84 -16.82 -15.80 -19.44
C GLN A 84 -16.22 -17.20 -19.66
N ILE A 85 -14.94 -17.40 -19.30
CA ILE A 85 -14.28 -18.72 -19.37
C ILE A 85 -14.95 -19.71 -18.41
N ILE A 86 -15.20 -19.29 -17.17
CA ILE A 86 -15.81 -20.15 -16.14
C ILE A 86 -17.22 -20.59 -16.57
N ASP A 87 -18.06 -19.67 -17.03
CA ASP A 87 -19.44 -19.98 -17.46
C ASP A 87 -19.47 -20.91 -18.68
N GLY A 88 -18.54 -20.72 -19.62
CA GLY A 88 -18.46 -21.52 -20.84
C GLY A 88 -17.95 -22.95 -20.62
N ASP A 89 -16.99 -23.13 -19.72
CA ASP A 89 -16.15 -24.33 -19.72
C ASP A 89 -16.27 -25.20 -18.45
N ILE A 90 -16.72 -24.67 -17.30
CA ILE A 90 -16.74 -25.44 -16.03
C ILE A 90 -17.71 -26.62 -16.03
N GLY A 91 -18.81 -26.48 -16.78
CA GLY A 91 -19.86 -27.51 -16.88
C GLY A 91 -19.56 -28.58 -17.93
N VAL A 92 -18.50 -28.43 -18.71
CA VAL A 92 -18.14 -29.36 -19.78
C VAL A 92 -17.54 -30.62 -19.15
N SER A 93 -18.06 -31.81 -19.47
CA SER A 93 -17.57 -33.09 -18.94
C SER A 93 -16.24 -33.57 -19.55
N ILE A 94 -15.47 -32.65 -20.11
CA ILE A 94 -14.20 -32.90 -20.80
C ILE A 94 -13.09 -32.34 -19.90
N PRO A 95 -12.14 -33.16 -19.41
CA PRO A 95 -11.16 -32.75 -18.40
C PRO A 95 -10.31 -31.53 -18.79
N GLU A 96 -10.01 -31.38 -20.08
CA GLU A 96 -9.19 -30.30 -20.61
C GLU A 96 -9.87 -28.93 -20.43
N PHE A 97 -11.19 -28.86 -20.67
CA PHE A 97 -11.99 -27.66 -20.47
C PHE A 97 -12.24 -27.38 -18.99
N GLN A 98 -12.38 -28.43 -18.17
CA GLN A 98 -12.48 -28.27 -16.71
C GLN A 98 -11.18 -27.72 -16.10
N ALA A 99 -10.02 -28.16 -16.59
CA ALA A 99 -8.73 -27.61 -16.17
C ALA A 99 -8.59 -26.13 -16.59
N PHE A 100 -9.00 -25.80 -17.82
CA PHE A 100 -9.03 -24.41 -18.29
C PHE A 100 -9.89 -23.52 -17.38
N ALA A 101 -11.13 -23.94 -17.10
CA ALA A 101 -12.04 -23.22 -16.21
C ALA A 101 -11.54 -23.14 -14.75
N ALA A 102 -10.92 -24.20 -14.24
CA ALA A 102 -10.37 -24.22 -12.88
C ALA A 102 -9.20 -23.24 -12.71
N GLY A 103 -8.33 -23.13 -13.72
CA GLY A 103 -7.28 -22.12 -13.76
C GLY A 103 -7.86 -20.71 -13.70
N ALA A 104 -8.87 -20.44 -14.55
CA ALA A 104 -9.55 -19.16 -14.58
C ALA A 104 -10.25 -18.81 -13.25
N LEU A 105 -10.79 -19.81 -12.54
CA LEU A 105 -11.39 -19.64 -11.21
C LEU A 105 -10.37 -19.21 -10.15
N PHE A 106 -9.19 -19.84 -10.10
CA PHE A 106 -8.14 -19.42 -9.16
C PHE A 106 -7.70 -17.98 -9.40
N ILE A 107 -7.51 -17.61 -10.67
CA ILE A 107 -7.17 -16.25 -11.05
C ILE A 107 -8.30 -15.29 -10.66
N ALA A 108 -9.56 -15.61 -10.94
CA ALA A 108 -10.69 -14.76 -10.57
C ALA A 108 -10.72 -14.46 -9.06
N ILE A 109 -10.51 -15.48 -8.22
CA ILE A 109 -10.44 -15.33 -6.77
C ILE A 109 -9.30 -14.37 -6.37
N VAL A 110 -8.12 -14.56 -6.93
CA VAL A 110 -6.97 -13.67 -6.66
C VAL A 110 -7.25 -12.25 -7.14
N SER A 111 -7.86 -12.09 -8.32
CA SER A 111 -8.22 -10.78 -8.88
C SER A 111 -9.21 -10.03 -8.00
N PHE A 112 -10.20 -10.70 -7.40
CA PHE A 112 -11.09 -10.08 -6.40
C PHE A 112 -10.30 -9.61 -5.16
N VAL A 113 -9.39 -10.44 -4.66
CA VAL A 113 -8.52 -10.06 -3.53
C VAL A 113 -7.65 -8.86 -3.89
N TRP A 114 -7.10 -8.81 -5.10
CA TRP A 114 -6.29 -7.70 -5.60
C TRP A 114 -7.10 -6.42 -5.82
N VAL A 115 -8.35 -6.50 -6.29
CA VAL A 115 -9.23 -5.33 -6.38
C VAL A 115 -9.43 -4.68 -5.01
N ILE A 116 -9.69 -5.49 -3.98
CA ILE A 116 -9.87 -4.99 -2.61
C ILE A 116 -8.53 -4.46 -2.08
N ALA A 117 -7.44 -5.21 -2.23
CA ALA A 117 -6.13 -4.85 -1.71
C ALA A 117 -5.58 -3.55 -2.33
N PHE A 118 -5.64 -3.43 -3.67
CA PHE A 118 -5.11 -2.27 -4.36
C PHE A 118 -6.07 -1.08 -4.37
N GLY A 119 -7.38 -1.32 -4.22
CA GLY A 119 -8.41 -0.29 -4.10
C GLY A 119 -8.50 0.34 -2.70
N ALA A 120 -7.97 -0.32 -1.68
CA ALA A 120 -8.00 0.16 -0.30
C ALA A 120 -7.13 1.41 -0.12
N GLU A 121 -7.69 2.54 0.30
CA GLU A 121 -6.91 3.76 0.55
C GLU A 121 -5.86 3.60 1.65
N ASP A 122 -4.85 4.47 1.65
CA ASP A 122 -3.79 4.45 2.66
C ASP A 122 -4.40 4.78 4.04
N GLY A 123 -4.14 3.93 5.05
CA GLY A 123 -4.77 4.02 6.38
C GLY A 123 -6.13 3.33 6.51
N SER A 124 -6.56 2.58 5.48
CA SER A 124 -7.71 1.68 5.59
C SER A 124 -7.36 0.41 6.36
N LEU A 125 -8.38 -0.20 6.99
CA LEU A 125 -8.24 -1.48 7.71
C LEU A 125 -7.59 -2.58 6.85
N VAL A 126 -7.94 -2.63 5.56
CA VAL A 126 -7.40 -3.60 4.61
C VAL A 126 -5.92 -3.34 4.35
N GLY A 127 -5.57 -2.08 4.08
CA GLY A 127 -4.17 -1.68 3.87
C GLY A 127 -3.31 -1.97 5.09
N ASP A 128 -3.79 -1.64 6.28
CA ASP A 128 -3.10 -1.89 7.55
C ASP A 128 -2.93 -3.38 7.82
N THR A 129 -3.96 -4.18 7.54
CA THR A 129 -3.88 -5.64 7.68
C THR A 129 -2.83 -6.22 6.74
N ILE A 130 -2.81 -5.83 5.46
CA ILE A 130 -1.83 -6.33 4.49
C ILE A 130 -0.40 -5.88 4.84
N ASN A 131 -0.24 -4.63 5.29
CA ASN A 131 1.05 -4.09 5.70
C ASN A 131 1.57 -4.77 6.98
N SER A 132 0.68 -5.19 7.89
CA SER A 132 1.05 -5.92 9.11
C SER A 132 1.68 -7.29 8.82
N TRP A 133 1.45 -7.85 7.63
CA TRP A 133 2.03 -9.13 7.23
C TRP A 133 3.46 -8.98 6.72
N SER A 134 3.90 -7.76 6.39
CA SER A 134 5.26 -7.48 5.97
C SER A 134 6.25 -7.93 7.05
N ILE A 135 7.17 -8.83 6.67
CA ILE A 135 8.29 -9.29 7.49
C ILE A 135 9.29 -8.15 7.59
N SER A 136 8.96 -7.18 8.44
CA SER A 136 9.88 -6.14 8.87
C SER A 136 10.88 -6.77 9.84
N ASN A 137 12.16 -6.81 9.48
CA ASN A 137 13.27 -7.10 10.40
C ASN A 137 13.47 -5.96 11.43
N LYS A 138 12.38 -5.41 12.00
CA LYS A 138 12.45 -4.57 13.19
C LYS A 138 12.31 -5.49 14.40
N PRO A 139 13.28 -5.50 15.34
CA PRO A 139 13.15 -6.30 16.56
C PRO A 139 11.85 -5.91 17.26
N ASN A 140 11.07 -6.93 17.64
CA ASN A 140 9.86 -6.84 18.44
C ASN A 140 10.00 -5.74 19.50
N ASN A 141 9.29 -4.62 19.34
CA ASN A 141 8.93 -3.80 20.49
C ASN A 141 7.48 -4.16 20.83
N PRO A 142 7.24 -4.98 21.87
CA PRO A 142 5.89 -5.40 22.23
C PRO A 142 5.17 -4.26 22.94
N ARG A 143 4.75 -3.24 22.19
CA ARG A 143 3.78 -2.24 22.66
C ARG A 143 2.96 -1.78 21.47
N ASN A 144 1.78 -2.39 21.33
CA ASN A 144 0.50 -1.70 21.09
C ASN A 144 -0.57 -2.76 20.76
N VAL A 145 -0.91 -3.56 21.77
CA VAL A 145 -2.27 -4.13 21.86
C VAL A 145 -3.04 -3.13 22.73
N HIS A 146 -4.03 -2.46 22.17
CA HIS A 146 -5.07 -1.85 22.98
C HIS A 146 -6.40 -1.98 22.25
N PRO A 147 -7.23 -2.92 22.71
CA PRO A 147 -8.63 -2.62 22.94
C PRO A 147 -8.88 -2.77 24.44
N ASP A 148 -9.33 -1.70 25.09
CA ASP A 148 -10.50 -1.80 25.96
C ASP A 148 -10.89 -0.45 26.58
N VAL A 149 -12.20 -0.31 26.63
CA VAL A 149 -13.01 0.81 27.07
C VAL A 149 -13.01 0.86 28.60
N GLY A 150 -12.79 2.04 29.20
CA GLY A 150 -13.01 2.23 30.64
C GLY A 150 -12.44 3.52 31.23
N PHE A 151 -13.32 4.35 31.80
CA PHE A 151 -13.02 5.51 32.66
C PHE A 151 -13.68 5.27 34.04
N PRO A 152 -13.36 6.04 35.11
CA PRO A 152 -12.19 6.01 36.02
C PRO A 152 -12.59 5.50 37.44
N PRO A 153 -11.73 5.48 38.50
CA PRO A 153 -11.54 6.69 39.35
C PRO A 153 -10.18 6.78 40.11
N GLY A 154 -9.79 7.99 40.53
CA GLY A 154 -8.98 8.17 41.76
C GLY A 154 -7.59 8.81 41.63
N VAL A 155 -7.55 10.10 41.95
CA VAL A 155 -6.47 10.94 42.53
C VAL A 155 -5.32 10.19 43.23
N GLN A 156 -4.03 10.57 43.02
CA GLN A 156 -3.19 11.33 44.00
C GLN A 156 -1.72 11.56 43.57
N LEU A 157 -1.17 12.70 44.01
CA LEU A 157 0.10 13.38 43.68
C LEU A 157 1.33 12.93 44.50
N SER A 158 2.56 13.03 43.95
CA SER A 158 3.70 13.85 44.50
C SER A 158 5.10 13.50 43.93
N PRO A 159 6.09 14.43 44.01
CA PRO A 159 7.27 14.48 43.15
C PRO A 159 8.56 13.92 43.78
N GLY A 160 9.44 13.34 42.95
CA GLY A 160 10.80 12.92 43.32
C GLY A 160 11.83 13.45 42.32
N PRO A 161 13.04 13.88 42.77
CA PRO A 161 13.98 14.62 41.93
C PRO A 161 14.95 13.69 41.18
N GLY A 162 15.17 14.00 39.90
CA GLY A 162 16.37 13.60 39.16
C GLY A 162 16.36 12.20 38.58
N GLN A 163 15.88 12.08 37.34
CA GLN A 163 16.40 11.18 36.31
C GLN A 163 15.94 11.74 34.97
N ILE A 164 16.88 12.17 34.12
CA ILE A 164 16.59 12.51 32.71
C ILE A 164 16.44 11.15 32.00
N PRO A 165 15.25 10.77 31.49
CA PRO A 165 15.14 9.62 30.63
C PRO A 165 15.70 10.03 29.26
N MET A 166 16.75 9.35 28.79
CA MET A 166 17.15 9.42 27.38
C MET A 166 16.03 8.79 26.54
N THR A 167 15.10 9.61 26.07
CA THR A 167 14.02 9.20 25.17
C THR A 167 14.60 8.92 23.79
N ASN A 168 14.23 7.79 23.20
CA ASN A 168 14.53 7.42 21.80
C ASN A 168 14.06 8.50 20.82
N MET A 169 14.99 9.30 20.30
CA MET A 169 14.77 10.37 19.32
C MET A 169 14.86 9.85 17.87
N GLN A 170 14.02 8.90 17.45
CA GLN A 170 14.16 8.33 16.10
C GLN A 170 12.92 8.26 15.19
N ASP A 171 11.74 8.76 15.58
CA ASP A 171 10.64 8.95 14.61
C ASP A 171 9.68 10.11 14.94
N GLN A 172 10.01 10.95 15.91
CA GLN A 172 9.36 12.25 16.06
C GLN A 172 10.24 13.30 15.39
N VAL A 173 9.70 14.00 14.39
CA VAL A 173 10.31 15.22 13.88
C VAL A 173 10.29 16.22 15.03
N VAL A 174 11.40 16.32 15.75
CA VAL A 174 11.54 17.28 16.85
C VAL A 174 11.50 18.67 16.23
N VAL A 175 10.36 19.34 16.38
CA VAL A 175 10.17 20.70 15.89
C VAL A 175 11.20 21.61 16.57
N SER A 176 12.26 21.93 15.84
CA SER A 176 13.37 22.71 16.38
C SER A 176 13.24 24.17 15.90
N PRO A 177 13.01 25.15 16.79
CA PRO A 177 12.81 26.55 16.39
C PRO A 177 14.00 27.18 15.67
N ASN A 178 15.21 26.66 15.92
CA ASN A 178 16.48 27.12 15.35
C ASN A 178 17.02 26.18 14.26
N ALA A 179 16.16 25.40 13.60
CA ALA A 179 16.56 24.56 12.49
C ALA A 179 16.99 25.38 11.25
N ASP A 180 17.92 24.83 10.47
CA ASP A 180 18.33 25.41 9.19
C ASP A 180 17.31 25.03 8.11
N TYR A 181 16.56 26.00 7.61
CA TYR A 181 15.52 25.80 6.60
C TYR A 181 16.13 25.86 5.20
N ALA A 182 16.79 24.77 4.80
CA ALA A 182 17.57 24.70 3.57
C ALA A 182 16.72 24.63 2.29
N TYR A 183 15.44 24.30 2.38
CA TYR A 183 14.58 24.05 1.23
C TYR A 183 13.31 24.92 1.26
N LYS A 184 12.74 25.18 0.09
CA LYS A 184 11.40 25.76 -0.05
C LYS A 184 10.49 24.76 -0.73
N ALA A 185 9.23 24.71 -0.29
CA ALA A 185 8.22 23.87 -0.88
C ALA A 185 6.93 24.66 -1.14
N LYS A 186 6.23 24.31 -2.21
CA LYS A 186 4.89 24.81 -2.52
C LYS A 186 3.85 23.75 -2.15
N ALA A 187 2.81 24.17 -1.43
CA ALA A 187 1.66 23.33 -1.13
C ALA A 187 0.85 23.03 -2.41
N LEU A 188 0.61 21.75 -2.69
CA LEU A 188 -0.19 21.28 -3.82
C LEU A 188 -1.69 21.28 -3.53
N TYR A 189 -2.05 21.14 -2.25
CA TYR A 189 -3.43 21.04 -1.74
C TYR A 189 -3.57 21.80 -0.42
N ASP A 190 -4.81 22.07 -0.02
CA ASP A 190 -5.11 22.56 1.33
C ASP A 190 -4.92 21.43 2.35
N TYR A 191 -4.39 21.77 3.52
CA TYR A 191 -4.21 20.82 4.62
C TYR A 191 -4.59 21.47 5.95
N GLN A 192 -5.43 20.77 6.71
CA GLN A 192 -5.89 21.17 8.03
C GLN A 192 -5.31 20.20 9.05
N ALA A 193 -4.51 20.75 9.98
CA ALA A 193 -3.92 20.00 11.08
C ALA A 193 -5.01 19.36 11.94
N SER A 194 -4.74 18.15 12.42
CA SER A 194 -5.63 17.46 13.34
C SER A 194 -5.75 18.24 14.66
N PRO A 195 -6.97 18.47 15.19
CA PRO A 195 -7.15 19.09 16.50
C PRO A 195 -6.51 18.31 17.65
N GLU A 196 -6.23 17.02 17.44
CA GLU A 196 -5.65 16.10 18.42
C GLU A 196 -4.11 16.11 18.39
N ASP A 197 -3.48 16.61 17.32
CA ASP A 197 -2.03 16.71 17.17
C ASP A 197 -1.57 18.16 16.94
N GLN A 198 -1.15 18.81 18.03
CA GLN A 198 -0.69 20.20 18.02
C GLN A 198 0.64 20.41 17.30
N THR A 199 1.32 19.34 16.85
CA THR A 199 2.59 19.47 16.13
C THR A 199 2.40 19.65 14.62
N GLU A 200 1.22 19.34 14.10
CA GLU A 200 0.89 19.48 12.67
C GLU A 200 0.65 20.94 12.26
N LEU A 201 1.05 21.28 11.04
CA LEU A 201 0.95 22.62 10.49
C LEU A 201 -0.14 22.71 9.44
N SER A 202 -1.11 23.61 9.63
CA SER A 202 -2.15 23.90 8.61
C SER A 202 -1.64 24.88 7.55
N PHE A 203 -1.90 24.60 6.27
CA PHE A 203 -1.48 25.42 5.13
C PHE A 203 -2.49 25.33 3.98
N THR A 204 -2.46 26.33 3.10
CA THR A 204 -3.37 26.42 1.94
C THR A 204 -2.65 26.10 0.63
N LYS A 205 -3.39 25.63 -0.36
CA LYS A 205 -2.88 25.32 -1.69
C LYS A 205 -2.19 26.54 -2.30
N GLY A 206 -0.96 26.32 -2.75
CA GLY A 206 -0.12 27.34 -3.35
C GLY A 206 0.73 28.12 -2.35
N GLU A 207 0.56 27.90 -1.05
CA GLU A 207 1.39 28.50 -0.01
C GLU A 207 2.84 28.00 -0.07
N ILE A 208 3.79 28.87 0.22
CA ILE A 208 5.23 28.54 0.24
C ILE A 208 5.66 28.32 1.68
N LEU A 209 6.27 27.17 1.93
CA LEU A 209 6.77 26.74 3.24
C LEU A 209 8.28 26.59 3.18
N ASP A 210 8.95 27.02 4.25
CA ASP A 210 10.36 26.76 4.48
C ASP A 210 10.52 25.38 5.12
N ILE A 211 11.38 24.53 4.58
CA ILE A 211 11.54 23.11 4.96
C ILE A 211 12.96 22.83 5.45
N VAL A 212 13.06 22.09 6.56
CA VAL A 212 14.34 21.69 7.18
C VAL A 212 14.94 20.46 6.51
N ASP A 213 14.15 19.38 6.40
CA ASP A 213 14.57 18.11 5.81
C ASP A 213 13.47 17.55 4.92
N ASN A 214 13.86 16.89 3.83
CA ASN A 214 12.97 16.30 2.83
C ASN A 214 13.04 14.76 2.78
N LYS A 215 13.72 14.11 3.75
CA LYS A 215 14.00 12.67 3.72
C LYS A 215 12.95 11.78 4.42
N GLY A 216 11.91 12.36 5.02
CA GLY A 216 10.87 11.64 5.77
C GLY A 216 9.47 11.74 5.18
N LYS A 217 8.50 11.02 5.78
CA LYS A 217 7.06 11.16 5.44
C LYS A 217 6.49 12.50 5.90
N TRP A 218 7.01 13.02 7.01
CA TRP A 218 6.68 14.31 7.59
C TRP A 218 7.91 15.19 7.58
N TRP A 219 7.75 16.43 7.12
CA TRP A 219 8.81 17.42 7.05
C TRP A 219 8.54 18.52 8.05
N GLN A 220 9.56 18.97 8.77
CA GLN A 220 9.43 20.21 9.54
C GLN A 220 9.30 21.37 8.56
N ALA A 221 8.18 22.07 8.69
CA ALA A 221 7.82 23.19 7.84
C ALA A 221 7.61 24.45 8.68
N LYS A 222 7.94 25.60 8.10
CA LYS A 222 7.69 26.91 8.67
C LYS A 222 6.95 27.78 7.67
N LYS A 223 5.89 28.43 8.14
CA LYS A 223 5.10 29.40 7.38
C LYS A 223 5.75 30.78 7.38
N ALA A 224 5.30 31.63 6.47
CA ALA A 224 5.69 33.04 6.42
C ALA A 224 5.33 33.82 7.71
N ASP A 225 4.27 33.39 8.42
CA ASP A 225 3.86 33.97 9.71
C ASP A 225 4.76 33.54 10.89
N GLY A 226 5.72 32.65 10.65
CA GLY A 226 6.65 32.14 11.65
C GLY A 226 6.18 30.90 12.40
N THR A 227 4.97 30.42 12.14
CA THR A 227 4.45 29.18 12.72
C THR A 227 5.24 27.98 12.20
N ILE A 228 5.64 27.11 13.11
CA ILE A 228 6.44 25.92 12.80
C ILE A 228 5.63 24.70 13.20
N GLY A 229 5.65 23.66 12.37
CA GLY A 229 5.11 22.36 12.68
C GLY A 229 5.59 21.32 11.68
N ILE A 230 4.92 20.18 11.66
CA ILE A 230 5.17 19.13 10.69
C ILE A 230 4.13 19.20 9.57
N ALA A 231 4.58 18.95 8.34
CA ALA A 231 3.74 18.89 7.15
C ALA A 231 3.96 17.56 6.42
N PRO A 232 2.89 16.94 5.88
CA PRO A 232 3.01 15.68 5.17
C PRO A 232 3.66 15.91 3.79
N SER A 233 4.72 15.16 3.50
CA SER A 233 5.56 15.33 2.30
C SER A 233 4.79 15.19 0.97
N ASN A 234 3.74 14.37 0.93
CA ASN A 234 2.90 14.16 -0.26
C ASN A 234 2.00 15.36 -0.62
N TYR A 235 1.87 16.35 0.28
CA TYR A 235 1.15 17.59 0.02
C TYR A 235 2.04 18.70 -0.52
N LEU A 236 3.36 18.47 -0.57
CA LEU A 236 4.37 19.50 -0.84
C LEU A 236 5.21 19.16 -2.06
N GLN A 237 5.58 20.18 -2.83
CA GLN A 237 6.53 20.08 -3.92
C GLN A 237 7.72 21.01 -3.65
N ILE A 238 8.93 20.46 -3.55
CA ILE A 238 10.16 21.25 -3.45
C ILE A 238 10.32 22.13 -4.70
N ILE A 239 10.73 23.38 -4.51
CA ILE A 239 10.96 24.38 -5.57
C ILE A 239 12.37 24.94 -5.56
#